data_AF-A0A849DC56-F1
#
_entry.id   AF-A0A849DC56-F1
#
_cell.length_a   1.000
_cell.length_b   1.000
_cell.length_c   1.000
_cell.angle_alpha   90.00
_cell.angle_beta   90.00
_cell.angle_gamma   90.00
#
_symmetry.space_group_name_H-M   'P 1'
#
loop_
_entity.id
_entity.type
_entity.pdbx_description
1 polymer ?
#
loop_
_entity_poly.entity_id
_entity_poly.type
_entity_poly.pdbx_seq_one_letter_code
_entity_poly.pdbx_strand_id
1 'polypeptide(L)'
;MGIKKFIKKAKHTLGLTDCGAEGKKKALKELLKRLNERKINIKKTLETSLALEKRKELKEELEIVSHQIKKGKKILRELYS
;
A
#
# COMPACT_ATOMS: atom_id res chain seq x y z
N MET A 1 29.38 24.99 -12.49
CA MET A 1 27.92 24.81 -12.26
C MET A 1 27.71 24.39 -10.82
N GLY A 2 26.91 25.11 -10.03
CA GLY A 2 26.70 24.75 -8.63
C GLY A 2 25.99 23.40 -8.47
N ILE A 3 26.37 22.64 -7.44
CA ILE A 3 25.85 21.29 -7.13
C ILE A 3 24.30 21.28 -7.11
N LYS A 4 23.66 22.33 -6.59
CA LYS A 4 22.18 22.47 -6.59
C LYS A 4 21.57 22.45 -8.00
N LYS A 5 22.20 23.10 -8.99
CA LYS A 5 21.74 23.10 -10.39
C LYS A 5 21.95 21.73 -11.04
N PHE A 6 23.03 21.03 -10.70
CA PHE A 6 23.29 19.67 -11.17
C PHE A 6 22.21 18.68 -10.66
N ILE A 7 21.92 18.69 -9.36
CA ILE A 7 20.89 17.83 -8.75
C ILE A 7 19.52 18.08 -9.39
N LYS A 8 19.14 19.35 -9.61
CA LYS A 8 17.86 19.70 -10.24
C LYS A 8 17.78 19.19 -11.69
N LYS A 9 18.87 19.30 -12.45
CA LYS A 9 18.96 18.80 -13.83
C LYS A 9 18.92 17.27 -13.87
N ALA A 10 19.66 16.60 -12.98
CA ALA A 10 19.66 15.14 -12.87
C ALA A 10 18.27 14.60 -12.53
N LYS A 11 17.57 15.21 -11.56
CA LYS A 11 16.18 14.85 -11.23
C LYS A 11 15.26 14.98 -12.45
N HIS A 12 15.35 16.10 -13.18
CA HIS A 12 14.54 16.34 -14.37
C HIS A 12 14.85 15.35 -15.50
N THR A 13 16.13 15.12 -15.82
CA THR A 13 16.56 14.22 -16.89
C THR A 13 16.21 12.76 -16.59
N LEU A 14 16.28 12.35 -15.32
CA LEU A 14 15.92 11.00 -14.89
C LEU A 14 14.42 10.82 -14.63
N GLY A 15 13.59 11.85 -14.87
CA GLY A 15 12.15 11.79 -14.61
C GLY A 15 11.79 11.62 -13.12
N LEU A 16 12.74 11.89 -12.23
CA LEU A 16 12.55 11.86 -10.79
C LEU A 16 11.82 13.14 -10.39
N THR A 17 10.50 13.13 -10.59
CA THR A 17 9.59 14.10 -9.97
C THR A 17 9.80 14.07 -8.46
N ASP A 18 9.62 15.19 -7.78
CA ASP A 18 9.80 15.22 -6.33
C ASP A 18 8.89 14.17 -5.68
N CYS A 19 9.49 13.05 -5.26
CA CYS A 19 8.89 11.93 -4.53
C CYS A 19 8.46 12.34 -3.11
N GLY A 20 7.99 13.57 -2.95
CA GLY A 20 7.42 14.10 -1.73
C GLY A 20 6.01 13.56 -1.51
N ALA A 21 5.08 14.45 -1.17
CA ALA A 21 3.73 14.07 -0.78
C ALA A 21 2.99 13.25 -1.85
N GLU A 22 3.19 13.55 -3.14
CA GLU A 22 2.45 12.92 -4.24
C GLU A 22 2.95 11.49 -4.55
N GLY A 23 4.26 11.27 -4.51
CA GLY A 23 4.86 9.93 -4.61
C GLY A 23 4.43 9.03 -3.45
N LYS A 24 4.42 9.57 -2.22
CA LYS A 24 3.91 8.86 -1.02
C LYS A 24 2.43 8.49 -1.15
N LYS A 25 1.59 9.41 -1.66
CA LYS A 25 0.16 9.14 -1.94
C LYS A 25 -0.01 8.02 -2.97
N LYS A 26 0.74 8.05 -4.07
CA LYS A 26 0.66 7.03 -5.13
C LYS A 26 1.07 5.66 -4.60
N ALA A 27 2.20 5.57 -3.91
CA ALA A 27 2.67 4.33 -3.29
C ALA A 27 1.66 3.77 -2.27
N LEU A 28 1.07 4.64 -1.43
CA LEU A 28 0.08 4.23 -0.44
C LEU A 28 -1.22 3.73 -1.07
N LYS A 29 -1.69 4.37 -2.16
CA LYS A 29 -2.85 3.90 -2.93
C LYS A 29 -2.60 2.52 -3.53
N GLU A 30 -1.41 2.32 -4.09
CA GLU A 30 -1.06 1.03 -4.70
C GLU A 30 -0.95 -0.09 -3.66
N LEU A 31 -0.37 0.21 -2.49
CA LEU A 31 -0.32 -0.73 -1.36
C LEU A 31 -1.74 -1.10 -0.87
N LEU A 32 -2.63 -0.11 -0.73
CA LEU A 32 -4.04 -0.35 -0.36
C LEU A 32 -4.77 -1.21 -1.39
N LYS A 33 -4.48 -1.05 -2.69
CA LYS A 33 -5.04 -1.89 -3.74
C LYS A 33 -4.64 -3.35 -3.57
N ARG A 34 -3.34 -3.61 -3.39
CA ARG A 34 -2.81 -4.97 -3.15
C ARG A 34 -3.38 -5.63 -1.89
N LEU A 35 -3.55 -4.85 -0.81
CA LEU A 35 -4.17 -5.35 0.42
C LEU A 35 -5.65 -5.72 0.23
N ASN A 36 -6.40 -4.94 -0.57
CA ASN A 36 -7.79 -5.28 -0.91
C ASN A 36 -7.88 -6.54 -1.78
N GLU A 37 -7.01 -6.68 -2.77
CA GLU A 37 -6.92 -7.91 -3.59
C GLU A 37 -6.62 -9.13 -2.72
N ARG A 38 -5.67 -9.01 -1.78
CA ARG A 38 -5.35 -10.06 -0.82
C ARG A 38 -6.53 -10.40 0.10
N LYS A 39 -7.26 -9.39 0.58
CA LYS A 39 -8.50 -9.59 1.36
C LYS A 39 -9.55 -10.38 0.58
N ILE A 40 -9.73 -10.09 -0.71
CA ILE A 40 -10.67 -10.82 -1.58
C ILE A 40 -10.23 -12.28 -1.73
N ASN A 41 -8.94 -12.52 -1.96
CA ASN A 41 -8.42 -13.88 -2.09
C ASN A 41 -8.60 -14.68 -0.81
N ILE A 42 -8.27 -14.11 0.36
CA ILE A 42 -8.46 -14.78 1.66
C ILE A 42 -9.93 -15.15 1.87
N LYS A 43 -10.88 -14.28 1.51
CA LYS A 43 -12.32 -14.59 1.59
C LYS A 43 -12.71 -15.77 0.71
N LYS A 44 -12.26 -15.79 -0.55
CA LYS A 44 -12.50 -16.92 -1.48
C LYS A 44 -11.90 -18.22 -0.95
N THR A 45 -10.72 -18.16 -0.36
CA THR A 45 -10.07 -19.32 0.26
C THR A 45 -10.80 -19.78 1.53
N LEU A 46 -11.37 -18.86 2.31
CA LEU A 46 -12.21 -19.18 3.47
C LEU A 46 -13.49 -19.93 3.09
N GLU A 47 -14.12 -19.54 1.97
CA GLU A 47 -15.32 -20.20 1.45
C GLU A 47 -15.04 -21.63 0.96
N THR A 48 -13.86 -21.86 0.39
CA THR A 48 -13.45 -23.16 -0.17
C THR A 48 -12.69 -24.06 0.82
N SER A 49 -12.14 -23.51 1.90
CA SER A 49 -11.37 -24.27 2.90
C SER A 49 -12.28 -25.13 3.78
N LEU A 50 -11.98 -26.44 3.83
CA LEU A 50 -12.64 -27.43 4.70
C LEU A 50 -11.90 -27.67 6.03
N ALA A 51 -10.60 -27.34 6.11
CA ALA A 51 -9.80 -27.61 7.30
C ALA A 51 -9.98 -26.53 8.37
N LEU A 52 -10.35 -26.92 9.60
CA LEU A 52 -10.61 -26.02 10.72
C LEU A 52 -9.40 -25.15 11.09
N GLU A 53 -8.19 -25.71 11.11
CA GLU A 53 -6.97 -24.96 11.43
C GLU A 53 -6.65 -23.90 10.36
N LYS A 54 -6.70 -24.28 9.08
CA LYS A 54 -6.56 -23.32 7.96
C LYS A 54 -7.62 -22.22 8.02
N ARG A 55 -8.84 -22.51 8.48
CA ARG A 55 -9.88 -21.48 8.66
C ARG A 55 -9.54 -20.48 9.77
N LYS A 56 -8.91 -20.92 10.87
CA LYS A 56 -8.47 -20.01 11.94
C LYS A 56 -7.35 -19.09 11.43
N GLU A 57 -6.33 -19.65 10.82
CA GLU A 57 -5.21 -18.90 10.23
C GLU A 57 -5.69 -17.86 9.21
N LEU A 58 -6.59 -18.25 8.30
CA LEU A 58 -7.14 -17.33 7.30
C LEU A 58 -8.01 -16.23 7.91
N LYS A 59 -8.70 -16.49 9.02
CA LYS A 59 -9.45 -15.46 9.75
C LYS A 59 -8.50 -14.46 10.41
N GLU A 60 -7.44 -14.92 11.03
CA GLU A 60 -6.40 -14.06 11.61
C GLU A 60 -5.72 -13.21 10.52
N GLU A 61 -5.36 -13.81 9.39
CA GLU A 61 -4.80 -13.07 8.25
C GLU A 61 -5.80 -12.00 7.74
N LEU A 62 -7.09 -12.33 7.67
CA LEU A 62 -8.13 -11.40 7.25
C LEU A 62 -8.30 -10.21 8.21
N GLU A 63 -8.18 -10.44 9.51
CA GLU A 63 -8.20 -9.39 10.54
C GLU A 63 -6.99 -8.48 10.42
N ILE A 64 -5.78 -9.04 10.28
CA ILE A 64 -4.54 -8.30 10.10
C ILE A 64 -4.64 -7.42 8.85
N VAL A 65 -5.02 -8.00 7.71
CA VAL A 65 -5.16 -7.27 6.45
C VAL A 65 -6.20 -6.16 6.58
N SER A 66 -7.33 -6.41 7.25
CA SER A 66 -8.36 -5.40 7.48
C SER A 66 -7.86 -4.26 8.37
N HIS A 67 -7.08 -4.56 9.40
CA HIS A 67 -6.48 -3.56 10.28
C HIS A 67 -5.48 -2.68 9.53
N GLN A 68 -4.62 -3.28 8.70
CA GLN A 68 -3.65 -2.55 7.87
C GLN A 68 -4.32 -1.67 6.82
N ILE A 69 -5.43 -2.12 6.21
CA ILE A 69 -6.23 -1.27 5.30
C ILE A 69 -6.79 -0.06 6.05
N LYS A 70 -7.32 -0.24 7.26
CA LYS A 70 -7.86 0.86 8.08
C LYS A 70 -6.77 1.88 8.42
N LYS A 71 -5.59 1.40 8.81
CA LYS A 71 -4.41 2.24 9.09
C LYS A 71 -3.95 2.99 7.85
N GLY A 72 -3.81 2.31 6.70
CA GLY A 72 -3.43 2.93 5.44
C GLY A 72 -4.41 4.01 4.97
N LYS A 73 -5.72 3.81 5.16
CA LYS A 73 -6.73 4.85 4.88
C LYS A 73 -6.61 6.08 5.79
N LYS A 74 -6.18 5.90 7.05
CA LYS A 74 -5.93 7.01 7.98
C LYS A 74 -4.72 7.84 7.51
N ILE A 75 -3.61 7.18 7.22
CA ILE A 75 -2.38 7.82 6.71
C ILE A 75 -2.66 8.54 5.39
N LEU A 76 -3.47 7.95 4.51
CA LEU A 76 -3.82 8.58 3.24
C LEU A 76 -4.58 9.90 3.47
N ARG A 77 -5.53 9.93 4.42
CA ARG A 77 -6.24 11.16 4.79
C ARG A 77 -5.29 12.23 5.35
N GLU A 78 -4.37 11.84 6.23
CA GLU A 78 -3.36 12.74 6.79
C GLU A 78 -2.43 13.33 5.72
N LEU A 79 -2.15 12.59 4.64
CA LEU A 79 -1.39 13.11 3.49
C LEU A 79 -2.19 14.08 2.62
N TYR A 80 -3.53 14.06 2.67
CA TYR A 80 -4.41 14.94 1.92
C TYR A 80 -4.83 16.20 2.68
N SER A 81 -4.80 16.19 4.01
CA SER A 81 -4.88 17.37 4.88
C SER A 81 -3.61 18.21 4.78
#